data_AF-G8PM09-F1
#
_entry.id   AF-G8PM09-F1
#
_cell.length_a   1.000
_cell.length_b   1.000
_cell.length_c   1.000
_cell.angle_alpha   90.00
_cell.angle_beta   90.00
_cell.angle_gamma   90.00
#
_symmetry.space_group_name_H-M   'P 1'
#
loop_
_entity.id
_entity.type
_entity.pdbx_description
1 polymer ?
#
loop_
_entity_poly.entity_id
_entity_poly.type
_entity_poly.pdbx_seq_one_letter_code
_entity_poly.pdbx_strand_id
1 'polypeptide(L)' 'MWRDDRLYDIVVVLDCNMYPAVKGEGSAIFFHVAREGFLPTEGCVAVYPEVMREILKEMAPGDMLEVCAE' A
#
# COMPACT_ATOMS: atom_id res chain seq x y z
N MET A 1 13.66 0.60 -5.19
CA MET A 1 13.28 -0.65 -5.89
C MET A 1 13.28 -0.34 -7.37
N TRP A 2 14.02 -1.06 -8.21
CA TRP A 2 14.07 -0.78 -9.65
C TRP A 2 13.12 -1.74 -10.36
N ARG A 3 12.04 -1.20 -10.93
CA ARG A 3 11.04 -1.94 -11.70
C ARG A 3 10.75 -1.18 -12.98
N ASP A 4 10.40 -1.91 -14.02
CA ASP A 4 9.99 -1.34 -15.30
C ASP A 4 8.50 -0.92 -15.29
N ASP A 5 7.77 -1.28 -14.23
CA ASP A 5 6.40 -0.85 -13.99
C ASP A 5 6.33 0.21 -12.88
N ARG A 6 5.12 0.75 -12.69
CA ARG A 6 4.83 1.86 -11.77
C ARG A 6 4.42 1.42 -10.38
N LEU A 7 4.47 0.13 -10.09
CA LEU A 7 3.84 -0.50 -8.93
C LEU A 7 4.40 0.08 -7.62
N TYR A 8 5.68 0.45 -7.63
CA TYR A 8 6.41 1.04 -6.50
C TYR A 8 6.98 2.42 -6.81
N ASP A 9 6.34 3.18 -7.71
CA ASP A 9 6.57 4.63 -7.81
C ASP A 9 6.37 5.29 -6.44
N ILE A 10 5.40 4.77 -5.67
CA ILE A 10 5.08 5.16 -4.30
C ILE A 10 4.81 3.90 -3.48
N VAL A 11 5.42 3.83 -2.30
CA VAL A 11 5.24 2.74 -1.33
C VAL A 11 5.07 3.33 0.05
N VAL A 12 3.94 3.03 0.68
CA VAL A 12 3.71 3.27 2.10
C VAL A 12 3.73 1.92 2.80
N VAL A 13 4.56 1.80 3.84
CA VAL A 13 4.66 0.57 4.62
C VAL A 13 3.58 0.58 5.69
N LEU A 14 2.79 -0.51 5.76
CA LEU A 14 1.73 -0.64 6.74
C LEU A 14 2.24 -1.31 8.03
N ASP A 15 1.62 -0.94 9.14
CA ASP A 15 2.04 -1.36 10.48
C ASP A 15 1.88 -2.87 10.71
N CYS A 16 1.02 -3.57 9.97
CA CYS A 16 0.89 -5.03 10.07
C CYS A 16 2.21 -5.78 9.81
N ASN A 17 3.19 -5.14 9.16
CA ASN A 17 4.52 -5.72 8.99
C ASN A 17 5.39 -5.68 10.26
N MET A 18 5.04 -4.86 11.26
CA MET A 18 5.91 -4.51 12.39
C MET A 18 5.19 -4.51 13.75
N TYR A 19 3.91 -4.14 13.80
CA TYR A 19 3.18 -3.80 15.04
C TYR A 19 1.73 -4.32 15.06
N PRO A 20 1.48 -5.55 15.58
CA PRO A 20 2.45 -6.59 15.86
C PRO A 20 2.77 -7.40 14.59
N ALA A 21 4.06 -7.64 14.33
CA ALA A 21 4.45 -8.67 13.37
C ALA A 21 4.17 -10.07 13.97
N VAL A 22 3.23 -10.81 13.37
CA VAL A 22 2.83 -12.15 13.86
C VAL A 22 3.44 -13.23 12.97
N LYS A 23 4.16 -14.17 13.59
CA LYS A 23 4.80 -15.28 12.87
C LYS A 23 3.74 -16.13 12.16
N GLY A 24 3.87 -16.25 10.84
CA GLY A 24 2.99 -17.05 10.00
C GLY A 24 1.87 -16.28 9.30
N GLU A 25 1.66 -15.00 9.66
CA GLU A 25 0.58 -14.15 9.11
C GLU A 25 1.03 -13.30 7.91
N GLY A 26 2.18 -13.63 7.31
CA GLY A 26 2.73 -12.89 6.18
C GLY A 26 3.50 -11.62 6.56
N SER A 27 4.03 -10.94 5.54
CA SER A 27 4.78 -9.69 5.65
C SER A 27 4.89 -9.06 4.25
N ALA A 28 5.54 -7.91 4.14
CA ALA A 28 5.68 -7.14 2.90
C ALA A 28 4.32 -6.69 2.33
N ILE A 29 3.44 -6.24 3.22
CA ILE A 29 2.14 -5.66 2.88
C ILE A 29 2.30 -4.14 2.77
N PHE A 30 2.01 -3.60 1.58
CA PHE A 30 2.20 -2.19 1.27
C PHE A 30 0.91 -1.54 0.81
N PHE A 31 0.84 -0.22 0.97
CA PHE A 31 -0.08 0.63 0.21
C PHE A 31 0.68 1.24 -0.97
N HIS A 32 0.25 0.93 -2.19
CA HIS A 32 1.01 1.25 -3.42
C HIS A 32 0.11 1.54 -4.64
N VAL A 33 0.75 1.85 -5.77
CA VAL A 33 0.04 2.11 -7.04
C VAL A 33 -0.40 0.79 -7.68
N ALA A 34 -1.67 0.71 -8.09
CA ALA A 34 -2.22 -0.48 -8.73
C ALA A 34 -1.51 -0.80 -10.06
N ARG A 35 -1.33 -2.10 -10.32
CA ARG A 35 -0.88 -2.60 -11.61
C ARG A 35 -1.93 -2.35 -12.70
N GLU A 36 -1.48 -2.34 -13.95
CA GLU A 36 -2.37 -2.20 -15.10
C GLU A 36 -3.49 -3.27 -15.06
N GLY A 37 -4.71 -2.84 -15.40
CA GLY A 37 -5.91 -3.68 -15.30
C GLY A 37 -6.43 -3.93 -13.88
N PHE A 38 -5.85 -3.28 -12.87
CA PHE A 38 -6.29 -3.37 -11.46
C PHE A 38 -6.40 -4.82 -10.94
N LEU A 39 -5.48 -5.66 -11.42
CA LEU A 39 -5.47 -7.08 -11.10
C LEU A 39 -5.16 -7.29 -9.59
N PRO A 40 -5.71 -8.32 -8.93
CA PRO A 40 -5.65 -8.50 -7.47
C PRO A 40 -4.24 -8.46 -6.87
N THR A 41 -4.10 -8.05 -5.62
CA THR A 41 -2.82 -8.15 -4.89
C THR A 41 -2.78 -9.45 -4.08
N GLU A 42 -1.59 -9.84 -3.63
CA GLU A 42 -1.41 -10.94 -2.67
C GLU A 42 -1.51 -10.45 -1.21
N GLY A 43 -2.33 -9.43 -0.95
CA GLY A 43 -2.58 -8.85 0.38
C GLY A 43 -2.25 -7.37 0.53
N CYS A 44 -1.53 -6.77 -0.41
CA CYS A 44 -1.29 -5.32 -0.44
C CYS A 44 -2.59 -4.54 -0.69
N VAL A 45 -2.60 -3.26 -0.33
CA VAL A 45 -3.67 -2.33 -0.71
C VAL A 45 -3.18 -1.50 -1.89
N ALA A 46 -3.98 -1.42 -2.95
CA ALA A 46 -3.59 -0.70 -4.15
C ALA A 46 -4.71 0.20 -4.67
N VAL A 47 -4.33 1.38 -5.14
CA VAL A 47 -5.24 2.34 -5.79
C VAL A 47 -4.62 2.85 -7.08
N TYR A 48 -5.46 3.39 -7.97
CA TYR A 48 -4.95 4.01 -9.19
C TYR A 48 -4.07 5.25 -8.87
N PRO A 49 -3.13 5.61 -9.77
CA PRO A 49 -2.19 6.72 -9.55
C PRO A 49 -2.85 8.06 -9.21
N GLU A 50 -4.03 8.34 -9.77
CA GLU A 50 -4.81 9.55 -9.51
C GLU A 50 -5.38 9.57 -8.09
N VAL A 51 -5.92 8.45 -7.61
CA VAL A 51 -6.45 8.31 -6.24
C VAL A 51 -5.30 8.41 -5.23
N MET A 52 -4.18 7.74 -5.51
CA MET A 52 -2.96 7.85 -4.70
C MET A 52 -2.55 9.31 -4.53
N ARG A 53 -2.56 10.09 -5.62
CA ARG A 53 -2.21 11.52 -5.57
C ARG A 53 -3.17 12.33 -4.72
N GLU A 54 -4.48 12.08 -4.79
CA GLU A 54 -5.45 12.81 -3.94
C GLU A 54 -5.27 12.45 -2.45
N ILE A 55 -5.07 11.18 -2.13
CA ILE A 55 -4.80 10.73 -0.76
C ILE A 55 -3.54 11.42 -0.21
N LEU A 56 -2.44 11.40 -0.96
CA LEU A 56 -1.16 11.97 -0.51
C LEU A 56 -1.17 13.50 -0.34
N LYS A 57 -2.10 14.22 -0.95
CA LYS A 57 -2.24 15.66 -0.70
C LYS A 57 -2.75 15.96 0.70
N GLU A 58 -3.57 15.06 1.23
CA GLU A 58 -4.21 15.21 2.54
C GLU A 58 -3.41 14.52 3.66
N MET A 59 -2.46 13.66 3.31
CA MET A 59 -1.62 12.94 4.28
C MET A 59 -0.39 13.74 4.71
N ALA A 60 -0.06 13.63 5.99
CA ALA A 60 1.17 14.11 6.60
C ALA A 60 1.83 13.03 7.48
N PRO A 61 3.12 13.16 7.82
CA PRO A 61 3.75 12.28 8.79
C PRO A 61 3.03 12.31 10.13
N GLY A 62 2.63 11.13 10.63
CA GLY A 62 1.86 10.97 11.87
C GLY A 62 0.38 10.64 11.65
N ASP A 63 -0.13 10.77 10.43
CA ASP A 63 -1.47 10.32 10.10
C ASP A 63 -1.58 8.79 10.14
N MET A 64 -2.78 8.31 10.46
CA MET A 64 -3.09 6.88 10.51
C MET A 64 -3.87 6.47 9.26
N LEU A 65 -3.43 5.38 8.64
CA LEU A 65 -4.15 4.73 7.55
C LEU A 65 -4.76 3.44 8.08
N GLU A 66 -6.10 3.37 8.11
CA GLU A 66 -6.85 2.18 8.49
C GLU A 66 -7.41 1.50 7.24
N VAL A 67 -7.17 0.20 7.12
CA VAL A 67 -7.70 -0.61 6.02
C VAL A 67 -8.93 -1.35 6.53
N CYS A 68 -10.11 -0.86 6.13
CA CYS A 68 -11.38 -1.49 6.48
C CYS A 68 -11.80 -2.49 5.38
N ALA A 69 -12.18 -3.70 5.79
CA ALA A 69 -12.93 -4.61 4.95
C ALA A 69 -14.41 -4.56 5.34
N GLU A 70 -15.30 -4.60 4.35
CA GLU A 70 -16.73 -4.84 4.57
C GLU A 70 -17.01 -6.33 4.80
#